data_AF-A0A917Q146-F1
#
_entry.id   AF-A0A917Q146-F1
#
_cell.length_a   1.000
_cell.length_b   1.000
_cell.length_c   1.000
_cell.angle_alpha   90.00
_cell.angle_beta   90.00
_cell.angle_gamma   90.00
#
_symmetry.space_group_name_H-M   'P 1'
#
loop_
_entity.id
_entity.type
_entity.pdbx_description
1 polymer ?
#
loop_
_entity_poly.entity_id
_entity_poly.type
_entity_poly.pdbx_seq_one_letter_code
_entity_poly.pdbx_strand_id
1 'polypeptide(L)' 'MQQPKDYQMEIVAVDLGYGCVKAISSSGKQILFLLIVGNGYERGLMNLFGDTSRAPFRNI' A
#
# COMPACT_ATOMS: atom_id res chain seq x y z
N MET A 1 -11.56 -33.20 -17.18
CA MET A 1 -12.30 -32.44 -16.15
C MET A 1 -11.27 -31.77 -15.25
N GLN A 2 -11.13 -30.44 -15.34
CA GLN A 2 -10.23 -29.67 -14.47
C GLN A 2 -10.92 -29.48 -13.11
N GLN A 3 -10.28 -29.85 -12.00
CA GLN A 3 -10.83 -29.58 -10.67
C GLN A 3 -10.91 -28.06 -10.42
N PRO A 4 -11.96 -27.56 -9.74
CA PRO A 4 -12.09 -26.14 -9.43
C PRO A 4 -10.96 -25.69 -8.51
N LYS A 5 -10.35 -24.54 -8.80
CA LYS A 5 -9.36 -23.91 -7.92
C LYS A 5 -10.08 -23.38 -6.69
N ASP A 6 -9.83 -23.98 -5.53
CA ASP A 6 -10.31 -23.48 -4.26
C ASP A 6 -9.60 -22.15 -3.97
N TYR A 7 -10.31 -21.04 -4.17
CA TYR A 7 -9.84 -19.73 -3.73
C TYR A 7 -9.99 -19.68 -2.22
N GLN A 8 -8.87 -19.78 -1.50
CA GLN A 8 -8.84 -19.55 -0.06
C GLN A 8 -9.19 -18.08 0.20
N MET A 9 -10.44 -17.81 0.57
CA MET A 9 -10.89 -16.47 0.94
C MET A 9 -10.40 -16.13 2.34
N GLU A 10 -9.57 -15.10 2.45
CA GLU A 10 -9.15 -14.57 3.75
C GLU A 10 -10.21 -13.59 4.26
N ILE A 11 -10.75 -13.86 5.45
CA ILE A 11 -11.78 -13.03 6.08
C ILE A 11 -11.08 -12.05 7.01
N VAL A 12 -11.38 -10.76 6.87
CA VAL A 12 -10.81 -9.69 7.70
C VAL A 12 -11.92 -8.88 8.32
N ALA A 13 -11.95 -8.79 9.65
CA ALA A 13 -12.81 -7.88 10.38
C ALA A 13 -12.08 -6.55 10.60
N VAL A 14 -12.77 -5.43 10.37
CA VAL A 14 -12.21 -4.08 10.42
C VAL A 14 -13.07 -3.18 11.30
N ASP A 15 -12.44 -2.45 12.20
CA ASP A 15 -13.03 -1.37 13.01
C ASP A 15 -12.45 -0.02 12.55
N LEU A 16 -13.34 0.90 12.18
CA LEU A 16 -13.02 2.22 11.64
C LEU A 16 -13.36 3.31 12.66
N GLY A 17 -12.41 3.63 13.53
CA GLY A 17 -12.50 4.78 14.43
C GLY A 17 -11.89 6.04 13.82
N TYR A 18 -12.38 7.21 14.22
CA TYR A 18 -11.86 8.50 13.77
C TYR A 18 -10.38 8.74 14.12
N GLY A 19 -9.85 8.08 15.16
CA GLY A 19 -8.43 8.16 15.53
C GLY A 19 -7.57 7.03 14.98
N CYS A 20 -8.13 5.81 14.88
CA CYS A 20 -7.39 4.62 14.48
C CYS A 20 -8.26 3.62 13.74
N VAL A 21 -7.61 2.84 12.88
CA VAL A 21 -8.17 1.66 12.24
C VAL A 21 -7.57 0.42 12.90
N LYS A 22 -8.43 -0.53 13.25
CA LYS A 22 -8.03 -1.85 13.75
C LYS A 22 -8.52 -2.91 12.78
N ALA A 23 -7.70 -3.91 12.51
CA ALA A 23 -8.14 -5.07 11.74
C ALA A 23 -7.57 -6.37 12.27
N ILE A 24 -8.36 -7.43 12.16
CA ILE A 24 -7.98 -8.80 12.49
C ILE A 24 -8.38 -9.73 11.34
N SER A 25 -7.43 -10.54 10.89
CA SER A 25 -7.65 -11.58 9.88
C SER A 25 -8.04 -12.91 10.54
N SER A 26 -8.77 -13.75 9.81
CA SER A 26 -9.00 -15.17 10.14
C SER A 26 -7.71 -15.98 10.28
N SER A 27 -6.59 -15.51 9.70
CA SER A 27 -5.25 -16.09 9.93
C SER A 27 -4.63 -15.71 11.28
N GLY A 28 -5.29 -14.86 12.07
CA GLY A 28 -4.81 -14.37 13.36
C GLY A 28 -3.91 -13.13 13.28
N LYS A 29 -3.59 -12.66 12.07
CA LYS A 29 -2.83 -11.41 11.87
C LYS A 29 -3.66 -10.21 12.31
N GLN A 30 -3.03 -9.28 13.03
CA GLN A 30 -3.67 -8.11 13.59
C GLN A 30 -2.88 -6.86 13.22
N ILE A 31 -3.58 -5.76 12.92
CA ILE A 31 -2.98 -4.45 12.68
C ILE A 31 -3.74 -3.35 13.41
N LEU A 32 -2.99 -2.33 13.84
CA LEU A 32 -3.49 -1.08 14.38
C LEU A 32 -2.69 0.05 13.73
N PHE A 33 -3.38 1.01 13.11
CA PHE A 33 -2.73 2.21 12.58
C PHE A 33 -3.59 3.46 12.83
N LEU A 34 -2.93 4.61 12.95
CA LEU A 34 -3.61 5.90 13.08
C LEU A 34 -4.24 6.29 11.75
N LEU A 35 -5.44 6.89 11.79
CA LEU A 35 -6.12 7.37 10.60
C LEU A 35 -5.54 8.73 10.15
N ILE A 36 -4.25 8.74 9.84
CA ILE A 36 -3.54 9.91 9.28
C ILE A 36 -3.16 9.57 7.85
N VAL A 37 -3.80 10.26 6.90
CA VAL A 37 -3.54 10.12 5.47
C VAL A 37 -2.77 11.33 4.96
N GLY A 38 -1.81 11.10 4.08
CA GLY A 38 -1.01 12.14 3.43
C GLY A 38 -0.51 11.66 2.07
N ASN A 39 0.03 12.58 1.28
CA ASN A 39 0.57 12.23 -0.03
C ASN A 39 1.77 11.28 0.13
N GLY A 40 1.72 10.16 -0.58
CA GLY A 40 2.85 9.25 -0.70
C GLY A 40 3.89 9.83 -1.65
N TYR A 41 5.12 9.99 -1.18
CA TYR A 41 6.27 10.31 -2.02
C TYR A 41 7.18 9.09 -2.11
N GLU A 42 7.91 8.98 -3.22
CA GLU A 42 8.93 7.97 -3.36
C GLU A 42 9.95 8.12 -2.21
N ARG A 43 10.14 7.05 -1.44
CA ARG A 43 11.08 7.04 -0.30
C ARG A 43 12.50 6.65 -0.72
N GLY A 44 12.74 6.53 -2.03
CA GLY A 44 14.06 6.30 -2.59
C GLY A 44 14.94 7.53 -2.43
N LEU A 45 16.10 7.38 -1.79
CA LEU A 45 17.13 8.42 -1.73
C LEU A 45 17.68 8.79 -3.12
N MET A 46 17.31 8.06 -4.17
CA MET A 46 17.76 8.30 -5.55
C MET A 46 17.40 9.71 -6.05
N ASN A 47 16.33 10.32 -5.52
CA ASN A 47 15.98 11.72 -5.80
C ASN A 47 16.90 12.74 -5.09
N LEU A 48 17.64 12.35 -4.05
CA LEU A 48 18.59 13.21 -3.34
C LEU A 48 19.97 13.26 -4.04
N PHE A 49 20.31 12.20 -4.79
CA PHE A 49 21.60 12.08 -5.49
C PHE A 49 21.52 12.38 -7.00
N GLY A 50 20.35 12.75 -7.51
CA GLY A 50 20.17 13.40 -8.81
C GLY A 50 20.82 12.66 -9.99
N ASP A 51 20.11 11.69 -10.58
CA ASP A 51 20.43 11.26 -11.94
C ASP A 51 20.11 12.41 -12.92
N THR A 52 21.14 13.20 -13.18
CA THR A 52 21.21 14.21 -14.23
C THR A 52 21.21 13.47 -15.57
N SER A 53 20.03 13.15 -16.09
CA SER A 53 19.86 12.83 -17.52
C SER A 53 18.40 12.95 -17.99
N ARG A 54 17.65 13.92 -17.47
CA ARG A 54 16.51 14.47 -18.22
C ARG A 54 16.96 15.71 -18.96
N ALA A 55 17.52 15.53 -20.16
CA ALA A 55 17.48 16.59 -21.15
C ALA A 55 15.99 16.96 -21.36
N PRO A 56 15.59 18.23 -21.21
CA PRO A 56 14.23 18.60 -21.53
C PRO A 56 14.08 18.47 -23.05
N PHE A 57 13.15 17.63 -23.51
CA PHE A 57 12.67 17.72 -24.88
C PHE A 57 12.13 19.13 -25.07
N ARG A 58 12.91 19.95 -25.77
CA ARG A 58 12.56 21.26 -26.26
C ARG A 58 11.77 21.02 -27.55
N ASN A 59 10.45 21.23 -27.52
CA ASN A 59 9.68 21.32 -28.76
C ASN A 59 10.02 22.65 -29.44
N ILE A 60 10.73 22.57 -30.57
CA ILE A 60 10.61 23.50 -31.70
C ILE A 60 9.84 22.75 -32.78
#